data_AF-A0A812Q6C1-F1
#
_entry.id   AF-A0A812Q6C1-F1
#
_cell.length_a   1.000
_cell.length_b   1.000
_cell.length_c   1.000
_cell.angle_alpha   90.00
_cell.angle_beta   90.00
_cell.angle_gamma   90.00
#
_symmetry.space_group_name_H-M   'P 1'
#
loop_
_entity.id
_entity.type
_entity.pdbx_description
1 polymer ?
#
loop_
_entity_poly.entity_id
_entity_poly.type
_entity_poly.pdbx_seq_one_letter_code
_entity_poly.pdbx_strand_id
1 'polypeptide(L)'
;MNFLHRRQVVHRDLKSLNLLLACPIRGVDDVPAVKVSDFGLSRAFRPDATQVMMTNGAGTYHWMAPEVLSGQGYDEKVDVYSYGICLFELITRRIPYEGSGLEPVSIAVAVSRGKRPDVAFIPEEGGASGFHPVTAVTGAMSRERVLLIASPPAS
;
A
#
# COMPACT_ATOMS: atom_id res chain seq x y z
N MET A 1 3.96 -0.23 10.59
CA MET A 1 4.84 0.83 10.04
C MET A 1 5.33 1.85 11.07
N ASN A 2 4.47 2.44 11.90
CA ASN A 2 4.86 3.43 12.93
C ASN A 2 6.14 3.10 13.74
N PHE A 3 6.38 1.83 14.11
CA PHE A 3 7.60 1.41 14.81
C PHE A 3 8.89 1.74 14.05
N LEU A 4 8.91 1.52 12.73
CA LEU A 4 10.06 1.76 11.85
C LEU A 4 10.24 3.27 11.65
N HIS A 5 9.15 3.98 11.34
CA HIS A 5 9.16 5.42 11.10
C HIS A 5 9.65 6.20 12.32
N ARG A 6 9.26 5.81 13.54
CA ARG A 6 9.80 6.39 14.79
C ARG A 6 11.30 6.18 15.00
N ARG A 7 11.89 5.21 14.31
CA ARG A 7 13.34 4.94 14.30
C ARG A 7 14.01 5.51 13.07
N GLN A 8 13.31 6.38 12.34
CA GLN A 8 13.77 6.97 11.09
C GLN A 8 14.13 5.91 10.05
N VAL A 9 13.44 4.78 10.03
CA VAL A 9 13.62 3.72 9.02
C VAL A 9 12.43 3.72 8.08
N VAL A 10 12.69 3.83 6.78
CA VAL A 10 11.70 3.72 5.71
C VAL A 10 11.84 2.35 5.06
N HIS A 11 10.73 1.65 4.85
CA HIS A 11 10.73 0.29 4.31
C HIS A 11 11.06 0.24 2.81
N ARG A 12 10.45 1.14 2.03
CA ARG A 12 10.66 1.37 0.57
C ARG A 12 10.21 0.25 -0.37
N ASP A 13 9.89 -0.93 0.15
CA ASP A 13 9.31 -2.05 -0.63
C ASP A 13 8.11 -2.68 0.09
N LEU A 14 7.25 -1.86 0.68
CA LEU A 14 6.05 -2.37 1.34
C LEU A 14 5.04 -2.80 0.27
N LYS A 15 4.60 -4.06 0.34
CA LYS A 15 3.63 -4.67 -0.59
C LYS A 15 2.95 -5.86 0.08
N SER A 16 1.81 -6.31 -0.43
CA SER A 16 1.08 -7.46 0.12
C SER A 16 1.94 -8.72 0.20
N LEU A 17 2.81 -8.96 -0.79
CA LEU A 17 3.78 -10.06 -0.82
C LEU A 17 4.80 -10.03 0.33
N ASN A 18 5.03 -8.87 0.93
CA ASN A 18 5.94 -8.66 2.06
C ASN A 18 5.19 -8.59 3.41
N LEU A 19 3.91 -8.99 3.44
CA LEU A 19 3.11 -9.14 4.65
C LEU A 19 2.88 -10.62 4.92
N LEU A 20 3.55 -11.16 5.93
CA LEU A 20 3.52 -12.58 6.26
C LEU A 20 2.59 -12.86 7.42
N LEU A 21 1.83 -13.95 7.33
CA LEU A 21 1.11 -14.50 8.48
C LEU A 21 2.12 -15.17 9.43
N ALA A 22 2.16 -14.70 10.67
CA ALA A 22 3.03 -15.26 11.71
C ALA A 22 2.55 -16.63 12.20
N CYS A 23 1.26 -16.92 12.04
CA CYS A 23 0.65 -18.19 12.37
C CYS A 23 -0.48 -18.54 11.36
N PRO A 24 -0.80 -19.83 11.17
CA PRO A 24 -1.94 -20.23 10.36
C PRO A 24 -3.26 -19.71 10.93
N ILE A 25 -4.16 -19.26 10.06
CA ILE A 25 -5.53 -18.89 10.41
C ILE A 25 -6.33 -20.18 10.59
N ARG A 26 -6.86 -20.42 11.78
CA ARG A 26 -7.53 -21.70 12.12
C ARG A 26 -9.05 -21.65 12.07
N GLY A 27 -9.63 -20.46 12.04
CA GLY A 27 -11.07 -20.27 12.07
C GLY A 27 -11.45 -18.85 11.70
N VAL A 28 -12.76 -18.64 11.59
CA VAL A 28 -13.35 -17.36 11.17
C VAL A 28 -13.18 -16.27 12.25
N ASP A 29 -13.11 -16.67 13.52
CA ASP A 29 -12.93 -15.76 14.66
C ASP A 29 -11.45 -15.51 15.00
N ASP A 30 -10.53 -16.12 14.24
CA ASP A 30 -9.10 -15.97 14.48
C ASP A 30 -8.63 -14.60 14.00
N VAL A 31 -7.86 -13.89 14.85
CA VAL A 31 -7.31 -12.58 14.51
C VAL A 31 -5.94 -12.78 13.89
N PRO A 32 -5.75 -12.53 12.58
CA PRO A 32 -4.49 -12.84 11.91
C PRO A 32 -3.34 -12.00 12.47
N ALA A 33 -2.29 -12.66 12.95
CA ALA A 33 -1.05 -12.00 13.32
C ALA A 33 -0.18 -11.78 12.07
N VAL A 34 -0.13 -10.54 11.57
CA VAL A 34 0.65 -10.18 10.37
C VAL A 34 1.97 -9.52 10.74
N LYS A 35 3.06 -9.90 10.06
CA LYS A 35 4.40 -9.32 10.19
C LYS A 35 4.89 -8.78 8.85
N VAL A 36 5.52 -7.62 8.88
CA VAL A 36 6.21 -7.04 7.71
C VAL A 36 7.56 -7.75 7.54
N SER A 37 7.90 -8.12 6.31
CA SER A 37 9.15 -8.77 5.93
C SER A 37 9.87 -8.01 4.81
N ASP A 38 11.06 -8.50 4.45
CA ASP A 38 11.89 -8.00 3.34
C ASP A 38 12.33 -6.54 3.50
N PHE A 39 13.31 -6.37 4.38
CA PHE A 39 13.96 -5.08 4.66
C PHE A 39 15.16 -4.81 3.74
N GLY A 40 15.33 -5.57 2.65
CA GLY A 40 16.51 -5.48 1.78
C GLY A 40 16.71 -4.10 1.13
N LEU A 41 15.62 -3.35 0.98
CA LEU A 41 15.60 -1.99 0.42
C LEU A 41 15.41 -0.90 1.49
N SER A 42 15.18 -1.31 2.74
CA SER A 42 14.95 -0.41 3.85
C SER A 42 16.19 0.42 4.15
N ARG A 43 15.99 1.68 4.51
CA ARG A 43 17.09 2.60 4.87
C ARG A 43 16.72 3.52 6.01
N ALA A 44 17.73 3.90 6.77
CA ALA A 44 17.62 5.02 7.67
C ALA A 44 17.43 6.29 6.82
N PHE A 45 16.30 6.98 7.00
CA PHE A 45 16.05 8.28 6.43
C PHE A 45 16.90 9.31 7.17
N ARG A 46 17.70 10.08 6.42
CA ARG A 46 18.36 11.26 6.93
C ARG A 46 17.90 12.47 6.11
N PRO A 47 17.45 13.57 6.76
CA PRO A 47 16.93 14.75 6.06
C PRO A 47 17.90 15.41 5.07
N ASP A 48 19.20 15.15 5.20
CA ASP A 48 20.30 15.71 4.42
C ASP A 48 20.72 14.84 3.22
N ALA A 49 20.20 13.61 3.12
CA ALA A 49 20.54 12.68 2.06
C ALA A 49 19.44 12.70 0.98
N THR A 50 19.62 13.51 -0.06
CA THR A 50 18.87 13.37 -1.33
C THR A 50 19.18 12.01 -1.96
N GLN A 51 18.53 10.94 -1.49
CA GLN A 51 18.75 9.59 -2.01
C GLN A 51 17.73 9.25 -3.10
N VAL A 52 18.07 9.67 -4.31
CA VAL A 52 17.60 9.02 -5.54
C VAL A 52 18.34 7.69 -5.67
N MET A 53 17.70 6.61 -5.22
CA MET A 53 17.97 5.29 -5.75
C MET A 53 16.64 4.73 -6.21
N MET A 54 16.39 4.83 -7.51
CA MET A 54 15.34 4.07 -8.17
C MET A 54 15.61 2.59 -7.90
N THR A 55 14.68 1.93 -7.23
CA THR A 55 14.67 0.47 -7.16
C THR A 55 14.36 -0.03 -8.56
N ASN A 56 15.39 -0.42 -9.31
CA ASN A 56 15.28 -1.04 -10.64
C ASN A 56 14.69 -2.46 -10.54
N GLY A 57 13.47 -2.58 -10.00
CA GLY A 57 12.74 -3.82 -9.88
C GLY A 57 11.60 -3.87 -10.89
N ALA A 58 11.81 -4.56 -12.00
CA ALA A 58 10.71 -4.92 -12.91
C ALA A 58 9.66 -5.71 -12.11
N GLY A 59 8.48 -5.11 -11.88
CA GLY A 59 7.31 -5.82 -11.34
C GLY A 59 6.65 -5.23 -10.08
N THR A 60 7.29 -4.32 -9.34
CA THR A 60 6.74 -3.84 -8.04
C THR A 60 6.05 -2.48 -8.09
N TYR A 61 5.85 -1.91 -9.27
CA TYR A 61 5.34 -0.54 -9.42
C TYR A 61 3.94 -0.29 -8.84
N HIS A 62 3.14 -1.34 -8.70
CA HIS A 62 1.74 -1.27 -8.25
C HIS A 62 1.59 -0.65 -6.85
N TRP A 63 2.57 -0.84 -5.96
CA TRP A 63 2.55 -0.31 -4.58
C TRP A 63 3.37 0.97 -4.42
N MET A 64 4.10 1.39 -5.45
CA MET A 64 5.04 2.50 -5.33
C MET A 64 4.32 3.85 -5.37
N ALA A 65 4.73 4.74 -4.48
CA ALA A 65 4.23 6.10 -4.41
C ALA A 65 4.65 6.92 -5.65
N PRO A 66 3.81 7.86 -6.12
CA PRO A 66 4.07 8.64 -7.33
C PRO A 66 5.38 9.45 -7.25
N GLU A 67 5.75 9.96 -6.08
CA GLU A 67 7.00 10.68 -5.82
C GLU A 67 8.23 9.79 -5.99
N VAL A 68 8.15 8.50 -5.62
CA VAL A 68 9.22 7.51 -5.84
C VAL A 68 9.35 7.23 -7.33
N LEU A 69 8.23 7.05 -8.02
CA LEU A 69 8.20 6.80 -9.47
C LEU A 69 8.68 7.99 -10.30
N SER A 70 8.48 9.21 -9.78
CA SER A 70 8.91 10.46 -10.41
C SER A 70 10.37 10.82 -10.08
N GLY A 71 11.07 10.01 -9.27
CA GLY A 71 12.44 10.28 -8.84
C GLY A 71 12.58 11.54 -7.98
N GLN A 72 11.49 11.98 -7.34
CA GLN A 72 11.49 13.14 -6.45
C GLN A 72 12.08 12.77 -5.08
N GLY A 73 12.43 13.79 -4.28
CA GLY A 73 12.73 13.56 -2.87
C GLY A 73 11.50 12.99 -2.17
N TYR A 74 11.68 11.96 -1.35
CA TYR A 74 10.61 11.29 -0.62
C TYR A 74 11.03 10.99 0.82
N ASP A 75 10.05 10.82 1.69
CA ASP A 75 10.20 10.55 3.12
C ASP A 75 9.49 9.24 3.50
N GLU A 76 9.16 9.04 4.78
CA GLU A 76 8.44 7.84 5.22
C GLU A 76 7.00 7.72 4.70
N LYS A 77 6.43 8.77 4.09
CA LYS A 77 5.07 8.75 3.53
C LYS A 77 4.91 7.81 2.35
N VAL A 78 6.00 7.44 1.69
CA VAL A 78 5.97 6.42 0.63
C VAL A 78 5.44 5.08 1.14
N ASP A 79 5.79 4.70 2.37
CA ASP A 79 5.28 3.48 2.99
C ASP A 79 3.79 3.62 3.35
N VAL A 80 3.31 4.83 3.61
CA VAL A 80 1.89 5.11 3.88
C VAL A 80 1.07 4.91 2.62
N TYR A 81 1.56 5.41 1.48
CA TYR A 81 0.95 5.16 0.18
C TYR A 81 0.90 3.66 -0.13
N SER A 82 2.03 2.96 -0.01
CA SER A 82 2.10 1.52 -0.25
C SER A 82 1.16 0.73 0.67
N TYR A 83 1.03 1.14 1.93
CA TYR A 83 0.07 0.56 2.87
C TYR A 83 -1.38 0.76 2.39
N GLY A 84 -1.73 1.93 1.83
CA GLY A 84 -3.04 2.18 1.22
C GLY A 84 -3.35 1.23 0.07
N ILE A 85 -2.35 0.90 -0.77
CA ILE A 85 -2.50 -0.09 -1.84
C ILE A 85 -2.70 -1.51 -1.27
N CYS A 86 -1.98 -1.89 -0.22
CA CYS A 86 -2.21 -3.17 0.46
C CYS A 86 -3.64 -3.27 1.05
N LEU A 87 -4.17 -2.17 1.59
CA LEU A 87 -5.55 -2.12 2.07
C LEU A 87 -6.55 -2.28 0.92
N PHE A 88 -6.28 -1.65 -0.22
CA PHE A 88 -7.08 -1.83 -1.43
C PHE A 88 -7.15 -3.31 -1.83
N GLU A 89 -6.01 -4.01 -1.88
CA GLU A 89 -5.99 -5.45 -2.19
C GLU A 89 -6.78 -6.27 -1.18
N LEU A 90 -6.65 -5.96 0.12
CA LEU A 90 -7.32 -6.70 1.17
C LEU A 90 -8.85 -6.58 1.07
N ILE A 91 -9.35 -5.37 0.79
CA ILE A 91 -10.78 -5.07 0.72
C ILE A 91 -11.38 -5.62 -0.57
N THR A 92 -10.72 -5.38 -1.71
CA THR A 92 -11.25 -5.72 -3.03
C THR A 92 -10.93 -7.15 -3.46
N ARG A 93 -9.92 -7.78 -2.85
CA ARG A 93 -9.33 -9.07 -3.25
C ARG A 93 -8.86 -9.09 -4.71
N ARG A 94 -8.43 -7.93 -5.23
CA ARG A 94 -7.94 -7.75 -6.59
C ARG A 94 -6.51 -7.26 -6.61
N ILE A 95 -5.79 -7.58 -7.67
CA ILE A 95 -4.48 -6.99 -7.93
C ILE A 95 -4.68 -5.49 -8.20
N PRO A 96 -3.83 -4.58 -7.66
CA PRO A 96 -3.98 -3.15 -7.94
C PRO A 96 -3.90 -2.90 -9.45
N TYR A 97 -4.79 -2.06 -9.98
CA TYR A 97 -4.89 -1.74 -11.41
C TYR A 97 -5.22 -2.94 -12.33
N GLU A 98 -5.69 -4.06 -11.78
CA GLU A 98 -6.25 -5.18 -12.55
C GLU A 98 -7.36 -4.67 -13.51
N GLY A 99 -7.35 -5.18 -14.75
CA GLY A 99 -8.34 -4.78 -15.76
C GLY A 99 -8.07 -3.43 -16.44
N SER A 100 -7.01 -2.71 -16.06
CA SER A 100 -6.62 -1.46 -16.74
C SER A 100 -6.05 -1.65 -18.15
N GLY A 101 -5.64 -2.87 -18.52
CA GLY A 101 -4.96 -3.17 -19.77
C GLY A 101 -3.53 -2.61 -19.85
N LEU A 102 -2.98 -2.11 -18.74
CA LEU A 102 -1.65 -1.53 -18.68
C LEU A 102 -0.62 -2.57 -18.24
N GLU A 103 0.50 -2.64 -18.96
CA GLU A 103 1.70 -3.35 -18.52
C GLU A 103 2.31 -2.68 -17.26
N PRO A 104 3.10 -3.39 -16.43
CA PRO A 104 3.62 -2.87 -15.16
C PRO A 104 4.36 -1.52 -15.27
N VAL A 105 5.16 -1.32 -16.32
CA VAL A 105 5.85 -0.04 -16.55
C VAL A 105 4.88 1.07 -16.92
N SER A 106 3.84 0.76 -17.68
CA SER A 106 2.78 1.72 -18.03
C SER A 106 1.96 2.12 -16.81
N ILE A 107 1.78 1.21 -15.84
CA ILE A 107 1.16 1.52 -14.55
C ILE A 107 2.02 2.55 -13.79
N ALA A 108 3.34 2.39 -13.74
CA ALA A 108 4.22 3.37 -13.12
C ALA A 108 4.04 4.78 -13.71
N VAL A 109 4.01 4.89 -15.04
CA VAL A 109 3.79 6.17 -15.74
C VAL A 109 2.39 6.73 -15.48
N ALA A 110 1.37 5.88 -15.44
CA ALA A 110 0.01 6.32 -15.16
C ALA A 110 -0.12 6.85 -13.71
N VAL A 111 0.48 6.15 -12.74
CA VAL A 111 0.43 6.52 -11.32
C VAL A 111 1.17 7.83 -11.05
N SER A 112 2.34 8.04 -11.66
CA SER A 112 3.06 9.32 -11.57
C SER A 112 2.26 10.48 -12.16
N ARG A 113 1.33 10.21 -13.08
CA ARG A 113 0.36 11.17 -13.64
C ARG A 113 -0.97 11.24 -12.89
N GLY A 114 -1.08 10.59 -11.73
CA GLY A 114 -2.26 10.68 -10.87
C GLY A 114 -3.28 9.54 -11.03
N LYS A 115 -3.02 8.50 -11.83
CA LYS A 115 -3.88 7.31 -11.86
C LYS A 115 -3.90 6.66 -10.48
N ARG A 116 -5.06 6.16 -10.06
CA ARG A 116 -5.28 5.41 -8.82
C ARG A 116 -6.05 4.12 -9.10
N PRO A 117 -5.98 3.13 -8.20
CA PRO A 117 -6.80 1.92 -8.31
C PRO A 117 -8.29 2.28 -8.31
N ASP A 118 -9.08 1.49 -9.02
CA ASP A 118 -10.53 1.73 -9.10
C ASP A 118 -11.22 1.35 -7.79
N VAL A 119 -11.64 2.35 -7.03
CA VAL A 119 -12.32 2.16 -5.75
C VAL A 119 -13.81 1.88 -5.90
N ALA A 120 -14.37 1.81 -7.11
CA ALA A 120 -15.78 1.44 -7.30
C ALA A 120 -16.11 0.03 -6.77
N PHE A 121 -15.10 -0.82 -6.65
CA PHE A 121 -15.22 -2.15 -6.05
C PHE A 121 -15.24 -2.14 -4.52
N ILE A 122 -14.95 -1.01 -3.88
CA ILE A 122 -15.05 -0.87 -2.43
C ILE A 122 -16.53 -0.57 -2.12
N PRO A 123 -17.22 -1.44 -1.37
CA PRO A 123 -18.63 -1.23 -1.04
C PRO A 123 -18.79 0.07 -0.24
N GLU A 124 -19.83 0.85 -0.55
CA GLU A 124 -20.22 1.99 0.27
C GLU A 124 -20.79 1.48 1.60
N GLU A 125 -20.46 2.14 2.71
CA GLU A 125 -20.90 1.69 4.02
C GLU A 125 -22.43 1.58 4.07
N GLY A 126 -22.94 0.39 4.40
CA GLY A 126 -24.38 0.10 4.48
C GLY A 126 -24.91 -0.97 3.52
N GLY A 127 -24.12 -1.43 2.54
CA GLY A 127 -24.48 -2.54 1.65
C GLY A 127 -24.30 -3.94 2.26
N ALA A 128 -24.89 -4.21 3.42
CA ALA A 128 -24.82 -5.52 4.07
C ALA A 128 -25.79 -6.52 3.39
N SER A 129 -25.36 -7.16 2.31
CA SER A 129 -26.00 -8.40 1.84
C SER A 129 -25.02 -9.48 1.39
N GLY A 130 -23.77 -9.45 1.88
CA GLY A 130 -22.81 -10.52 1.56
C GLY A 130 -21.46 -10.52 2.29
N PHE A 131 -21.23 -9.65 3.27
CA PHE A 131 -19.93 -9.56 3.96
C PHE A 131 -20.02 -10.04 5.42
N HIS A 132 -19.30 -11.12 5.72
CA HIS A 132 -19.03 -11.66 7.06
C HIS A 132 -17.66 -12.37 7.04
N PRO A 133 -16.84 -12.38 8.11
CA PRO A 133 -16.54 -11.34 9.09
C PRO A 133 -15.02 -11.01 9.05
N VAL A 134 -14.67 -9.79 8.64
CA VAL A 134 -13.37 -9.16 9.02
C VAL A 134 -13.65 -7.84 9.77
N THR A 135 -14.91 -7.60 10.11
CA THR A 135 -15.44 -6.39 10.74
C THR A 135 -14.88 -6.14 12.15
N ALA A 136 -14.14 -7.08 12.73
CA ALA A 136 -13.52 -6.92 14.04
C ALA A 136 -12.13 -6.25 14.00
N VAL A 137 -11.39 -6.31 12.88
CA VAL A 137 -10.03 -5.74 12.80
C VAL A 137 -10.01 -4.37 12.13
N THR A 138 -10.96 -4.11 11.24
CA THR A 138 -11.13 -2.79 10.60
C THR A 138 -12.45 -2.20 11.08
N GLY A 139 -12.40 -1.42 12.16
CA GLY A 139 -13.46 -0.45 12.44
C GLY A 139 -13.70 0.35 11.16
N ALA A 140 -14.87 0.12 10.56
CA ALA A 140 -15.38 0.62 9.28
C ALA A 140 -14.44 1.63 8.58
N MET A 141 -13.56 1.12 7.71
CA MET A 141 -12.76 1.98 6.83
C MET A 141 -13.62 2.33 5.63
N SER A 142 -14.27 3.49 5.71
CA SER A 142 -15.05 4.05 4.61
C SER A 142 -14.18 4.31 3.38
N ARG A 143 -14.81 4.33 2.21
CA ARG A 143 -14.21 4.70 0.92
C ARG A 143 -13.37 5.99 1.00
N GLU A 144 -13.84 6.96 1.79
CA GLU A 144 -13.15 8.23 2.03
C GLU A 144 -11.79 8.07 2.73
N ARG A 145 -11.69 7.14 3.70
CA ARG A 145 -10.44 6.91 4.45
C ARG A 145 -9.39 6.22 3.60
N VAL A 146 -9.79 5.30 2.73
CA VAL A 146 -8.88 4.66 1.77
C VAL A 146 -8.39 5.68 0.73
N LEU A 147 -9.28 6.55 0.25
CA LEU A 147 -8.93 7.62 -0.69
C LEU A 147 -7.94 8.63 -0.07
N LEU A 148 -8.13 9.00 1.20
CA LEU A 148 -7.24 9.95 1.88
C LEU A 148 -5.81 9.40 1.99
N ILE A 149 -5.64 8.10 2.25
CA ILE A 149 -4.32 7.45 2.39
C ILE A 149 -3.62 7.33 1.03
N ALA A 150 -4.37 7.15 -0.07
CA ALA A 150 -3.83 7.02 -1.43
C ALA A 150 -3.69 8.36 -2.18
N SER A 151 -4.08 9.48 -1.55
CA SER A 151 -3.96 10.82 -2.14
C SER A 151 -2.53 11.34 -2.02
N PRO A 152 -2.01 12.07 -3.04
CA PRO A 152 -0.70 12.70 -2.93
C PRO A 152 -0.70 13.76 -1.81
N PRO A 153 0.45 14.04 -1.18
CA PRO A 153 0.55 15.14 -0.22
C PRO A 153 0.16 16.46 -0.90
N ALA A 154 -0.67 17.25 -0.23
CA ALA A 154 -1.01 18.59 -0.69
C ALA A 154 0.28 19.42 -0.81
N SER A 155 0.41 20.13 -1.94
CA SER A 155 1.52 21.02 -2.26
C SER A 155 1.67 22.16 -1.27
#